data_AF-A0A3G8QVN2-F1
#
_entry.id   AF-A0A3G8QVN2-F1
#
_cell.length_a   1.000
_cell.length_b   1.000
_cell.length_c   1.000
_cell.angle_alpha   90.00
_cell.angle_beta   90.00
_cell.angle_gamma   90.00
#
_symmetry.space_group_name_H-M   'P 1'
#
loop_
_entity.id
_entity.type
_entity.pdbx_description
1 polymer ?
#
loop_
_entity_poly.entity_id
_entity_poly.type
_entity_poly.pdbx_seq_one_letter_code
_entity_poly.pdbx_strand_id
1 'polypeptide(L)'
;MSPSNRLRTALREWLWLLGGSSVVVYGGSLAAVSAFDGDFLRAYVGFLLFGLGYRSIQLGLREGGVSAVRDRLDRTTATGAITKYGLLNLGIGIATVGGVIGAQTVGTLDIWRMAVAGVAMSGGYVIGHVGLNDAWL
;
A
#
# COMPACT_ATOMS: atom_id res chain seq x y z
N MET A 1 -12.27 -18.08 -26.85
CA MET A 1 -12.10 -16.60 -26.76
C MET A 1 -11.47 -16.11 -28.05
N SER A 2 -12.02 -15.08 -28.71
CA SER A 2 -11.47 -14.58 -29.98
C SER A 2 -10.07 -13.96 -29.80
N PRO A 3 -9.21 -13.95 -30.84
CA PRO A 3 -7.91 -13.27 -30.80
C PRO A 3 -8.01 -11.79 -30.40
N SER A 4 -9.05 -11.09 -30.87
CA SER A 4 -9.29 -9.68 -30.54
C SER A 4 -9.69 -9.45 -29.07
N ASN A 5 -10.33 -10.43 -28.43
CA ASN A 5 -10.66 -10.36 -27.01
C ASN A 5 -9.43 -10.62 -26.13
N ARG A 6 -8.51 -11.48 -26.56
CA ARG A 6 -7.24 -11.73 -25.85
C ARG A 6 -6.35 -10.49 -25.85
N LEU A 7 -6.21 -9.82 -26.99
CA LEU A 7 -5.41 -8.60 -27.11
C LEU A 7 -5.95 -7.47 -26.21
N ARG A 8 -7.28 -7.26 -26.19
CA ARG A 8 -7.90 -6.23 -25.34
C ARG A 8 -7.69 -6.49 -23.84
N THR A 9 -7.82 -7.74 -23.42
CA THR A 9 -7.57 -8.13 -22.02
C THR A 9 -6.10 -7.91 -21.65
N ALA A 10 -5.17 -8.34 -22.50
CA ALA A 10 -3.75 -8.15 -22.26
C ALA A 10 -3.38 -6.65 -22.20
N LEU A 11 -3.86 -5.82 -23.12
CA LEU A 11 -3.62 -4.38 -23.09
C LEU A 11 -4.13 -3.73 -21.81
N ARG A 12 -5.33 -4.11 -21.35
CA ARG A 12 -5.90 -3.61 -20.09
C ARG A 12 -5.03 -4.01 -18.90
N GLU A 13 -4.60 -5.27 -18.83
CA GLU A 13 -3.71 -5.78 -17.78
C GLU A 13 -2.38 -5.03 -17.76
N TRP A 14 -1.78 -4.77 -18.93
CA TRP A 14 -0.56 -3.97 -19.06
C TRP A 14 -0.74 -2.54 -18.57
N LEU A 15 -1.86 -1.89 -18.86
CA LEU A 15 -2.11 -0.52 -18.38
C LEU A 15 -2.19 -0.44 -16.86
N TRP A 16 -2.86 -1.41 -16.23
CA TRP A 16 -2.92 -1.50 -14.76
C TRP A 16 -1.56 -1.80 -14.14
N LEU A 17 -0.81 -2.70 -14.76
CA LEU A 17 0.54 -3.03 -14.31
C LEU A 17 1.45 -1.81 -14.41
N LEU A 18 1.54 -1.17 -15.58
CA LEU A 18 2.40 -0.02 -15.79
C LEU A 18 2.01 1.16 -14.89
N GLY A 19 0.73 1.55 -14.90
CA GLY A 19 0.25 2.67 -14.09
C GLY A 19 0.44 2.42 -12.60
N GLY A 20 0.05 1.22 -12.13
CA GLY A 20 0.23 0.85 -10.74
C GLY A 20 1.70 0.76 -10.34
N SER A 21 2.58 0.21 -11.19
CA SER A 21 4.03 0.16 -10.94
C SER A 21 4.66 1.54 -10.87
N SER A 22 4.26 2.48 -11.72
CA SER A 22 4.73 3.88 -11.63
C SER A 22 4.38 4.51 -10.29
N VAL A 23 3.16 4.29 -9.80
CA VAL A 23 2.71 4.80 -8.49
C VAL A 23 3.46 4.11 -7.34
N VAL A 24 3.68 2.79 -7.43
CA VAL A 24 4.48 2.03 -6.45
C VAL A 24 5.89 2.58 -6.35
N VAL A 25 6.56 2.78 -7.49
CA VAL A 25 7.93 3.30 -7.54
C VAL A 25 7.99 4.70 -6.95
N TYR A 26 7.12 5.60 -7.41
CA TYR A 26 7.08 6.98 -6.92
C TYR A 26 6.79 7.03 -5.41
N GLY A 27 5.78 6.31 -4.93
CA GLY A 27 5.42 6.24 -3.52
C GLY A 27 6.53 5.67 -2.65
N GLY A 28 7.14 4.57 -3.08
CA GLY A 28 8.27 3.95 -2.37
C GLY A 28 9.50 4.86 -2.30
N SER A 29 9.83 5.55 -3.40
CA SER A 29 10.93 6.53 -3.42
C SER A 29 10.65 7.72 -2.51
N LEU A 30 9.43 8.29 -2.56
CA LEU A 30 9.03 9.38 -1.69
C LEU A 30 9.10 8.96 -0.21
N ALA A 31 8.60 7.76 0.11
CA ALA A 31 8.64 7.20 1.45
C ALA A 31 10.07 7.08 1.98
N ALA A 32 10.96 6.48 1.17
CA ALA A 32 12.35 6.26 1.54
C ALA A 32 13.11 7.58 1.76
N VAL A 33 13.08 8.50 0.79
CA VAL A 33 13.79 9.79 0.89
C VAL A 33 13.28 10.58 2.10
N SER A 34 11.97 10.67 2.27
CA SER A 34 11.37 11.42 3.39
C SER A 34 11.68 10.79 4.75
N ALA A 35 11.81 9.47 4.84
CA ALA A 35 12.21 8.79 6.06
C ALA A 35 13.66 9.12 6.46
N PHE A 36 14.57 9.25 5.49
CA PHE A 36 15.94 9.73 5.73
C PHE A 36 16.00 11.20 6.14
N ASP A 37 15.03 12.01 5.73
CA ASP A 37 14.89 13.40 6.18
C ASP A 37 14.17 13.53 7.54
N GLY A 38 13.64 12.42 8.07
CA GLY A 38 12.82 12.43 9.29
C GLY A 38 11.42 13.01 9.10
N ASP A 39 11.00 13.30 7.87
CA ASP A 39 9.68 13.84 7.54
C ASP A 39 8.63 12.71 7.53
N PHE A 40 8.00 12.51 8.68
CA PHE A 40 6.97 11.50 8.87
C PHE A 40 5.79 11.68 7.89
N LEU A 41 5.31 12.91 7.69
CA LEU A 41 4.09 13.13 6.92
C LEU A 41 4.32 12.82 5.43
N ARG A 42 5.45 13.24 4.87
CA ARG A 42 5.81 12.87 3.49
C ARG A 42 6.10 11.38 3.36
N ALA A 43 6.74 10.77 4.36
CA ALA A 43 6.99 9.34 4.35
C ALA A 43 5.66 8.54 4.37
N TYR A 44 4.71 8.98 5.19
CA TYR A 44 3.37 8.42 5.29
C TYR A 44 2.60 8.51 3.96
N VAL A 45 2.62 9.68 3.32
CA VAL A 45 2.03 9.88 1.98
C VAL A 45 2.70 8.96 0.95
N GLY A 46 4.02 8.79 1.01
CA GLY A 46 4.74 7.84 0.18
C GLY A 46 4.25 6.40 0.34
N PHE A 47 4.07 5.93 1.58
CA PHE A 47 3.51 4.60 1.84
C PHE A 47 2.04 4.46 1.41
N LEU A 48 1.22 5.50 1.55
CA LEU A 48 -0.14 5.50 1.00
C LEU A 48 -0.13 5.32 -0.52
N LEU A 49 0.71 6.08 -1.23
CA LEU A 49 0.87 5.95 -2.67
C LEU A 49 1.36 4.55 -3.05
N PHE A 50 2.35 4.02 -2.34
CA PHE A 50 2.82 2.65 -2.53
C PHE A 50 1.66 1.63 -2.42
N GLY A 51 0.88 1.72 -1.35
CA GLY A 51 -0.28 0.85 -1.14
C GLY A 51 -1.35 1.00 -2.22
N LEU A 52 -1.65 2.23 -2.65
CA LEU A 52 -2.58 2.52 -3.73
C LEU A 52 -2.12 1.91 -5.05
N GLY A 53 -0.87 2.13 -5.45
CA GLY A 53 -0.30 1.56 -6.66
C GLY A 53 -0.33 0.02 -6.64
N TYR A 54 0.07 -0.59 -5.52
CA TYR A 54 0.00 -2.04 -5.33
C TYR A 54 -1.44 -2.56 -5.47
N ARG A 55 -2.41 -1.87 -4.86
CA ARG A 55 -3.81 -2.26 -4.91
C ARG A 55 -4.39 -2.09 -6.32
N SER A 56 -4.00 -1.05 -7.06
CA SER A 56 -4.38 -0.87 -8.46
C SER A 56 -3.90 -2.03 -9.34
N ILE A 57 -2.66 -2.51 -9.15
CA ILE A 57 -2.15 -3.70 -9.86
C ILE A 57 -3.00 -4.92 -9.55
N GLN A 58 -3.29 -5.18 -8.26
CA GLN A 58 -4.12 -6.33 -7.86
C GLN A 58 -5.52 -6.27 -8.47
N LEU A 59 -6.16 -5.10 -8.43
CA LEU A 59 -7.49 -4.89 -9.01
C LEU A 59 -7.48 -5.19 -10.51
N GLY A 60 -6.50 -4.64 -11.23
CA GLY A 60 -6.39 -4.78 -12.67
C GLY A 60 -6.10 -6.20 -13.15
N LEU A 61 -5.19 -6.90 -12.47
CA LEU A 61 -4.71 -8.22 -12.89
C LEU A 61 -5.54 -9.38 -12.36
N ARG A 62 -6.10 -9.27 -11.15
CA ARG A 62 -6.73 -10.41 -10.46
C ARG A 62 -8.23 -10.26 -10.28
N GLU A 63 -8.73 -9.04 -10.17
CA GLU A 63 -10.12 -8.81 -9.73
C GLU A 63 -11.02 -8.24 -10.83
N GLY A 64 -10.55 -8.09 -12.07
CA GLY A 64 -11.38 -7.59 -13.17
C GLY A 64 -11.44 -6.06 -13.29
N GLY A 65 -10.59 -5.35 -12.54
CA GLY A 65 -10.40 -3.90 -12.67
C GLY A 65 -11.58 -3.09 -12.12
N VAL A 66 -12.09 -2.16 -12.92
CA VAL A 66 -13.10 -1.17 -12.50
C VAL A 66 -14.39 -1.81 -12.01
N SER A 67 -14.81 -2.93 -12.60
CA SER A 67 -16.04 -3.63 -12.19
C SER A 67 -15.96 -4.15 -10.75
N ALA A 68 -14.82 -4.71 -10.33
CA ALA A 68 -14.65 -5.15 -8.95
C ALA A 68 -14.62 -4.00 -7.94
N VAL A 69 -14.13 -2.83 -8.33
CA VAL A 69 -14.20 -1.64 -7.47
C VAL A 69 -15.66 -1.27 -7.22
N ARG A 70 -16.47 -1.24 -8.28
CA ARG A 70 -17.90 -0.94 -8.18
C ARG A 70 -18.65 -1.96 -7.32
N ASP A 71 -18.46 -3.25 -7.60
CA ASP A 71 -19.12 -4.32 -6.84
C ASP A 71 -18.77 -4.30 -5.35
N ARG A 72 -17.52 -3.94 -5.01
CA ARG A 72 -17.09 -3.77 -3.62
C ARG A 72 -17.74 -2.55 -2.97
N LEU A 73 -17.79 -1.42 -3.67
CA LEU A 73 -18.42 -0.20 -3.16
C LEU A 73 -19.90 -0.44 -2.84
N ASP A 74 -20.62 -1.12 -3.74
CA ASP A 74 -22.04 -1.42 -3.58
C ASP A 74 -22.34 -2.34 -2.38
N ARG A 75 -21.35 -3.15 -1.95
CA ARG A 75 -21.46 -4.09 -0.82
C ARG A 75 -20.87 -3.56 0.49
N THR A 76 -20.21 -2.40 0.47
CA THR A 76 -19.48 -1.89 1.63
C THR A 76 -20.40 -1.05 2.51
N THR A 77 -20.51 -1.41 3.79
CA THR A 77 -21.17 -0.57 4.80
C THR A 77 -20.25 0.57 5.24
N ALA A 78 -20.81 1.70 5.71
CA ALA A 78 -20.02 2.82 6.21
C ALA A 78 -19.08 2.39 7.36
N THR A 79 -19.58 1.58 8.30
CA THR A 79 -18.78 1.03 9.41
C THR A 79 -17.67 0.10 8.90
N GLY A 80 -17.96 -0.76 7.93
CA GLY A 80 -16.97 -1.62 7.30
C GLY A 80 -15.87 -0.82 6.60
N ALA A 81 -16.23 0.24 5.87
CA ALA A 81 -15.27 1.16 5.27
C ALA A 81 -14.38 1.85 6.32
N ILE A 82 -14.99 2.36 7.40
CA ILE A 82 -14.25 3.04 8.48
C ILE A 82 -13.25 2.09 9.13
N THR A 83 -13.67 0.87 9.50
CA THR A 83 -12.78 -0.12 10.11
C THR A 83 -11.65 -0.50 9.16
N LYS A 84 -11.99 -0.78 7.89
CA LYS A 84 -11.04 -1.14 6.84
C LYS A 84 -9.97 -0.09 6.59
N TYR A 85 -10.41 1.13 6.28
CA TYR A 85 -9.48 2.22 6.01
C TYR A 85 -8.83 2.73 7.28
N GLY A 86 -9.47 2.65 8.43
CA GLY A 86 -8.88 2.96 9.73
C GLY A 86 -7.71 2.04 10.07
N LEU A 87 -7.90 0.72 9.96
CA LEU A 87 -6.83 -0.26 10.14
C LEU A 87 -5.72 -0.10 9.11
N LEU A 88 -6.07 0.19 7.85
CA LEU A 88 -5.07 0.49 6.81
C LEU A 88 -4.22 1.71 7.18
N ASN A 89 -4.85 2.83 7.50
CA ASN A 89 -4.14 4.08 7.86
C ASN A 89 -3.32 3.89 9.14
N LEU A 90 -3.85 3.17 10.14
CA LEU A 90 -3.12 2.82 11.36
C LEU A 90 -1.89 1.97 11.05
N GLY A 91 -2.05 0.91 10.26
CA GLY A 91 -0.95 0.03 9.86
C GLY A 91 0.13 0.78 9.09
N ILE A 92 -0.26 1.62 8.11
CA ILE A 92 0.66 2.48 7.38
C ILE A 92 1.35 3.48 8.31
N GLY A 93 0.63 4.06 9.27
CA GLY A 93 1.19 4.99 10.25
C GLY A 93 2.28 4.34 11.09
N ILE A 94 2.00 3.16 11.65
CA ILE A 94 2.97 2.39 12.44
C ILE A 94 4.18 1.99 11.57
N ALA A 95 3.94 1.51 10.35
CA ALA A 95 5.01 1.15 9.44
C ALA A 95 5.88 2.37 9.06
N THR A 96 5.26 3.54 8.91
CA THR A 96 5.97 4.80 8.64
C THR A 96 6.86 5.19 9.81
N VAL A 97 6.36 5.10 11.06
CA VAL A 97 7.18 5.33 12.26
C VAL A 97 8.39 4.40 12.25
N GLY A 98 8.17 3.10 11.99
CA GLY A 98 9.26 2.13 11.87
C GLY A 98 10.26 2.48 10.77
N GLY A 99 9.78 2.87 9.59
CA GLY A 99 10.61 3.28 8.45
C GLY A 99 11.47 4.51 8.75
N VAL A 100 10.89 5.53 9.39
CA VAL A 100 11.63 6.74 9.82
C VAL A 100 12.69 6.37 10.85
N ILE A 101 12.35 5.62 11.90
CA ILE A 101 13.33 5.19 12.92
C ILE A 101 14.45 4.39 12.26
N GLY A 102 14.10 3.43 11.39
CA GLY A 102 15.06 2.59 10.67
C GLY A 102 16.02 3.40 9.81
N ALA A 103 15.50 4.34 9.01
CA ALA A 103 16.30 5.22 8.16
C ALA A 103 17.28 6.08 8.97
N GLN A 104 16.82 6.70 10.06
CA GLN A 104 17.66 7.50 10.95
C GLN A 104 18.72 6.67 11.70
N THR A 105 18.48 5.37 11.87
CA THR A 105 19.39 4.47 12.59
C THR A 105 20.59 4.04 11.74
N VAL A 106 20.52 4.17 10.41
CA VAL A 106 21.66 3.88 9.52
C VAL A 106 22.90 4.69 9.89
N GLY A 107 22.72 5.93 10.37
CA GLY A 107 23.83 6.78 10.82
C GLY A 107 24.34 6.47 12.23
N THR A 108 23.55 5.82 13.08
CA THR A 108 23.90 5.61 14.50
C THR A 108 24.23 4.16 14.85
N LEU A 109 23.82 3.20 14.02
CA LEU A 109 24.00 1.75 14.22
C LEU A 109 23.45 1.27 15.59
N ASP A 110 22.38 1.90 16.07
CA ASP A 110 21.74 1.55 17.34
C ASP A 110 20.83 0.33 17.18
N ILE A 111 21.23 -0.78 17.79
CA ILE A 111 20.52 -2.07 17.69
C ILE A 111 19.08 -2.01 18.21
N TRP A 112 18.82 -1.24 19.27
CA TRP A 112 17.48 -1.14 19.86
C TRP A 112 16.55 -0.38 18.94
N ARG A 113 17.04 0.69 18.32
CA ARG A 113 16.27 1.45 17.31
C ARG A 113 15.99 0.61 16.07
N MET A 114 16.95 -0.21 15.61
CA MET A 114 16.71 -1.17 14.52
C MET A 114 15.64 -2.20 14.87
N ALA A 115 15.67 -2.75 16.09
CA ALA A 115 14.67 -3.71 16.54
C ALA A 115 13.26 -3.08 16.58
N VAL A 116 13.13 -1.88 17.15
CA VAL A 116 11.86 -1.13 17.17
C VAL A 116 11.38 -0.84 15.75
N ALA A 117 12.27 -0.42 14.85
CA ALA A 117 11.94 -0.19 13.46
C ALA A 117 11.40 -1.46 12.78
N GLY A 118 12.06 -2.60 12.95
CA GLY A 118 11.63 -3.88 12.38
C GLY A 118 10.28 -4.34 12.91
N VAL A 119 10.04 -4.23 14.22
CA VAL A 119 8.76 -4.57 14.86
C VAL A 119 7.65 -3.65 14.35
N ALA A 120 7.88 -2.34 14.31
CA ALA A 120 6.89 -1.38 13.83
C ALA A 120 6.56 -1.59 12.34
N MET A 121 7.56 -1.78 11.48
CA MET A 121 7.33 -2.06 10.05
C MET A 121 6.54 -3.35 9.84
N SER A 122 6.91 -4.43 10.53
CA SER A 122 6.23 -5.73 10.41
C SER A 122 4.81 -5.69 10.99
N GLY A 123 4.65 -5.11 12.17
CA GLY A 123 3.35 -4.96 12.82
C GLY A 123 2.41 -4.06 12.04
N GLY A 124 2.92 -2.93 11.55
CA GLY A 124 2.18 -2.02 10.68
C GLY A 124 1.73 -2.68 9.38
N TYR A 125 2.62 -3.47 8.74
CA TYR A 125 2.26 -4.28 7.57
C TYR A 125 1.14 -5.26 7.88
N VAL A 126 1.22 -6.03 8.97
CA VAL A 126 0.19 -7.00 9.36
C VAL A 126 -1.15 -6.32 9.59
N ILE A 127 -1.18 -5.24 10.38
CA ILE A 127 -2.40 -4.48 10.67
C ILE A 127 -3.02 -3.92 9.38
N GLY A 128 -2.20 -3.30 8.52
CA GLY A 128 -2.67 -2.75 7.25
C GLY A 128 -3.16 -3.82 6.28
N HIS A 129 -2.53 -4.99 6.28
CA HIS A 129 -2.91 -6.13 5.44
C HIS A 129 -4.27 -6.70 5.86
N VAL A 130 -4.48 -6.91 7.17
CA VAL A 130 -5.76 -7.34 7.74
C VAL A 130 -6.86 -6.34 7.40
N GLY A 131 -6.59 -5.03 7.56
CA GLY A 131 -7.52 -3.97 7.17
C GLY A 131 -7.91 -4.05 5.69
N LEU A 132 -6.95 -4.21 4.79
CA LEU A 132 -7.19 -4.23 3.34
C LEU A 132 -7.90 -5.50 2.85
N ASN A 133 -7.56 -6.67 3.39
CA ASN A 133 -7.93 -7.96 2.81
C ASN A 133 -9.00 -8.71 3.61
N ASP A 134 -8.97 -8.63 4.95
CA ASP A 134 -9.75 -9.51 5.83
C ASP A 134 -10.91 -8.80 6.56
N ALA A 135 -10.97 -7.46 6.53
CA ALA A 135 -12.01 -6.66 7.21
C ALA A 135 -13.39 -6.68 6.50
N TRP A 136 -13.85 -7.85 6.06
CA TRP A 136 -15.22 -8.05 5.56
C TRP A 136 -16.09 -8.60 6.70
N LEU A 137 -16.60 -7.69 7.52
CA LEU A 137 -17.83 -7.90 8.29
C LEU A 137 -18.96 -7.13 7.59
#